data_AF-A0A382EA46-F1
#
_entry.id   AF-A0A382EA46-F1
#
_cell.length_a   1.000
_cell.length_b   1.000
_cell.length_c   1.000
_cell.angle_alpha   90.00
_cell.angle_beta   90.00
_cell.angle_gamma   90.00
#
_symmetry.space_group_name_H-M   'P 1'
#
loop_
_entity.id
_entity.type
_entity.pdbx_description
1 polymer ?
#
loop_
_entity_poly.entity_id
_entity_poly.type
_entity_poly.pdbx_seq_one_letter_code
_entity_poly.pdbx_strand_id
1 'polypeptide(L)'
;VGGRTIFDSKQGVDIPPEDRHVGYVPQGYGLFPHLSVVENVAFGWISRTPRRTRAERRQAAMELLEQVGCAHLAHRVSTTLSGGEQQK
;
A
#
# COMPACT_ATOMS: atom_id res chain seq x y z
N VAL A 1 -11.74 -7.83 -12.94
CA VAL A 1 -10.32 -7.88 -12.50
C VAL A 1 -10.01 -9.31 -12.07
N GLY A 2 -8.99 -9.96 -12.65
CA GLY A 2 -8.64 -11.36 -12.30
C GLY A 2 -9.82 -12.35 -12.42
N GLY A 3 -10.69 -12.20 -13.42
CA GLY A 3 -11.89 -13.03 -13.60
C GLY A 3 -13.12 -12.65 -12.75
N ARG A 4 -12.99 -11.72 -11.80
CA ARG A 4 -14.11 -11.22 -10.97
C ARG A 4 -14.70 -9.94 -11.55
N THR A 5 -16.03 -9.89 -11.69
CA THR A 5 -16.79 -8.66 -11.99
C THR A 5 -16.81 -7.77 -10.75
N ILE A 6 -16.38 -6.52 -10.88
CA ILE A 6 -16.34 -5.54 -9.80
C ILE A 6 -17.35 -4.41 -9.99
N PHE A 7 -17.86 -4.24 -11.21
CA PHE A 7 -18.90 -3.30 -11.57
C PHE A 7 -19.66 -3.85 -12.78
N ASP A 8 -20.99 -3.89 -12.70
CA ASP A 8 -21.91 -4.20 -13.79
C ASP A 8 -23.28 -3.57 -13.49
N SER A 9 -23.66 -2.55 -14.25
CA SER A 9 -24.93 -1.84 -14.05
C SER A 9 -26.17 -2.66 -14.41
N LYS A 10 -26.06 -3.63 -15.33
CA LYS A 10 -27.18 -4.50 -15.72
C LYS A 10 -27.41 -5.61 -14.71
N GLN A 11 -26.34 -6.09 -14.08
CA GLN A 11 -26.38 -7.12 -13.05
C GLN A 11 -26.47 -6.56 -11.62
N GLY A 12 -26.46 -5.23 -11.45
CA GLY A 12 -26.55 -4.57 -10.15
C GLY A 12 -25.31 -4.77 -9.28
N VAL A 13 -24.14 -5.00 -9.89
CA VAL A 13 -22.87 -5.18 -9.17
C VAL A 13 -22.16 -3.83 -9.07
N ASP A 14 -21.88 -3.38 -7.85
CA ASP A 14 -20.97 -2.25 -7.59
C ASP A 14 -20.21 -2.51 -6.29
N ILE A 15 -18.97 -2.97 -6.42
CA ILE A 15 -18.12 -3.29 -5.27
C ILE A 15 -17.35 -2.02 -4.89
N PRO A 16 -17.39 -1.57 -3.61
CA PRO A 16 -16.66 -0.38 -3.20
C PRO A 16 -15.13 -0.60 -3.31
N PRO A 17 -14.33 0.44 -3.59
CA PRO A 17 -12.89 0.30 -3.88
C PRO A 17 -12.09 -0.53 -2.87
N GLU A 18 -12.37 -0.37 -1.58
CA GLU A 18 -11.75 -1.08 -0.46
C GLU A 18 -11.96 -2.61 -0.53
N ASP A 19 -13.08 -3.06 -1.10
CA ASP A 19 -13.43 -4.48 -1.23
C ASP A 19 -13.03 -5.09 -2.58
N ARG A 20 -12.45 -4.29 -3.48
CA ARG A 20 -12.00 -4.75 -4.82
C ARG A 20 -10.73 -5.59 -4.76
N HIS A 21 -10.00 -5.58 -3.64
CA HIS A 21 -8.73 -6.30 -3.48
C HIS A 21 -7.66 -5.91 -4.54
N VAL A 22 -7.63 -4.63 -4.92
CA VAL A 22 -6.67 -4.07 -5.88
C VAL A 22 -5.77 -3.03 -5.21
N GLY A 23 -4.52 -2.94 -5.67
CA GLY A 23 -3.65 -1.82 -5.36
C GLY A 23 -3.85 -0.70 -6.39
N TYR A 24 -3.85 0.56 -5.94
CA TYR A 24 -3.91 1.73 -6.79
C TYR A 24 -2.58 2.49 -6.71
N VAL A 25 -1.97 2.76 -7.86
CA VAL A 25 -0.71 3.52 -7.98
C VAL A 25 -1.01 4.76 -8.83
N PRO A 26 -1.15 5.96 -8.23
CA PRO A 26 -1.40 7.19 -8.98
C PRO A 26 -0.17 7.63 -9.77
N GLN A 27 -0.34 8.61 -10.67
CA GLN A 27 0.78 9.17 -11.46
C GLN A 27 1.79 9.96 -10.61
N GLY A 28 1.34 10.53 -9.47
CA GLY A 28 2.25 10.99 -8.42
C GLY A 28 2.59 9.84 -7.47
N TYR A 29 3.72 9.90 -6.77
CA TYR A 29 4.22 8.78 -5.95
C TYR A 29 3.23 8.27 -4.88
N GLY A 30 2.16 9.02 -4.57
CA GLY A 30 1.08 8.55 -3.71
C GLY A 30 1.49 8.29 -2.26
N LEU A 31 2.68 8.77 -1.87
CA LEU A 31 3.23 8.60 -0.54
C LEU A 31 2.69 9.67 0.42
N PHE A 32 2.38 9.26 1.64
CA PHE A 32 2.10 10.17 2.75
C PHE A 32 3.42 10.87 3.17
N PRO A 33 3.48 12.21 3.09
CA PRO A 33 4.72 12.97 3.29
C PRO A 33 5.20 13.00 4.74
N HIS A 34 4.31 12.70 5.68
CA HIS A 34 4.58 12.72 7.12
C HIS A 34 4.88 11.32 7.69
N LEU A 35 4.88 10.29 6.84
CA LEU A 35 5.15 8.91 7.23
C LEU A 35 6.53 8.49 6.71
N SER A 36 7.21 7.64 7.48
CA SER A 36 8.38 6.91 6.99
C SER A 36 8.00 5.92 5.88
N VAL A 37 8.97 5.40 5.14
CA VAL A 37 8.75 4.39 4.09
C VAL A 37 8.00 3.17 4.64
N VAL A 38 8.44 2.62 5.78
CA VAL A 38 7.78 1.46 6.40
C VAL A 38 6.36 1.79 6.89
N GLU A 39 6.10 3.03 7.29
CA GLU A 39 4.76 3.47 7.68
C GLU A 39 3.83 3.66 6.49
N ASN A 40 4.36 4.15 5.35
CA ASN A 40 3.62 4.19 4.09
C ASN A 40 3.19 2.79 3.65
N VAL A 41 4.10 1.82 3.68
CA VAL A 41 3.79 0.43 3.32
C VAL A 41 2.84 -0.22 4.33
N ALA A 42 3.05 0.00 5.64
CA ALA A 42 2.17 -0.54 6.68
C ALA A 42 0.75 0.05 6.63
N PHE A 43 0.57 1.25 6.07
CA PHE A 43 -0.74 1.89 5.91
C PHE A 43 -1.70 1.05 5.03
N GLY A 44 -1.18 0.38 3.99
CA GLY A 44 -1.99 -0.49 3.13
C GLY A 44 -2.63 -1.69 3.86
N TRP A 45 -2.11 -2.06 5.03
CA TRP A 45 -2.59 -3.18 5.83
C TRP A 45 -3.72 -2.80 6.81
N ILE A 46 -3.97 -1.51 7.03
CA ILE A 46 -4.97 -1.03 8.00
C ILE A 46 -6.38 -1.53 7.62
N SER A 47 -6.76 -1.41 6.35
CA SER A 47 -8.07 -1.83 5.85
C SER A 47 -8.20 -3.34 5.72
N ARG A 48 -7.14 -4.04 5.31
CA ARG A 48 -7.17 -5.49 5.05
C ARG A 48 -7.10 -6.36 6.31
N THR A 49 -6.49 -5.85 7.38
CA THR A 49 -6.22 -6.65 8.59
C THR A 49 -6.49 -5.85 9.87
N PRO A 50 -7.76 -5.49 10.15
CA PRO A 50 -8.10 -4.67 11.31
C PRO A 50 -7.73 -5.31 12.65
N ARG A 51 -7.56 -6.64 12.67
CA ARG A 51 -7.13 -7.40 13.86
C ARG A 51 -5.63 -7.34 14.13
N ARG A 52 -4.80 -6.92 13.15
CA ARG A 52 -3.35 -6.83 13.35
C ARG A 52 -2.99 -5.57 14.13
N THR A 53 -2.13 -5.74 15.12
CA THR A 53 -1.53 -4.66 15.88
C THR A 53 -0.68 -3.76 14.97
N ARG A 54 -0.30 -2.58 15.48
CA ARG A 54 0.65 -1.69 14.77
C ARG A 54 1.99 -2.40 14.54
N ALA A 55 2.46 -3.19 15.50
CA ALA A 55 3.72 -3.91 15.42
C ALA A 55 3.70 -4.97 14.31
N GLU A 56 2.66 -5.80 14.25
CA GLU A 56 2.52 -6.84 13.21
C GLU A 56 2.43 -6.25 11.80
N ARG A 57 1.74 -5.12 11.63
CA ARG A 57 1.67 -4.42 10.33
C ARG A 57 3.04 -3.87 9.93
N ARG A 58 3.79 -3.31 10.88
CA ARG A 58 5.16 -2.81 10.65
C ARG A 58 6.11 -3.94 10.28
N GLN A 59 5.98 -5.09 10.94
CA GLN A 59 6.78 -6.28 10.64
C GLN A 59 6.52 -6.78 9.21
N ALA A 60 5.25 -6.96 8.83
CA ALA A 60 4.88 -7.36 7.47
C ALA A 60 5.34 -6.33 6.40
N ALA A 61 5.29 -5.04 6.73
CA ALA A 61 5.81 -3.99 5.85
C ALA A 61 7.34 -4.08 5.68
N MET A 62 8.07 -4.41 6.75
CA MET A 62 9.52 -4.61 6.69
C MET A 62 9.90 -5.79 5.80
N GLU A 63 9.21 -6.92 5.95
CA GLU A 63 9.39 -8.11 5.10
C GLU A 63 9.16 -7.80 3.62
N LEU A 64 8.12 -7.01 3.30
CA LEU A 64 7.88 -6.58 1.93
C LEU A 64 8.99 -5.66 1.42
N LEU A 65 9.47 -4.73 2.24
CA LEU A 65 10.59 -3.86 1.88
C LEU A 65 11.89 -4.63 1.64
N GLU A 66 12.13 -5.71 2.37
CA GLU A 66 13.25 -6.63 2.12
C GLU A 66 13.12 -7.31 0.76
N GLN A 67 11.93 -7.81 0.42
CA GLN A 67 11.67 -8.47 -0.86
C GLN A 67 11.90 -7.56 -2.07
N VAL A 68 11.57 -6.28 -1.97
CA VAL A 68 11.77 -5.30 -3.05
C VAL A 68 13.13 -4.57 -2.99
N GLY A 69 13.99 -4.92 -2.02
CA GLY A 69 15.32 -4.32 -1.87
C GLY A 69 15.33 -2.89 -1.31
N CYS A 70 14.24 -2.43 -0.69
CA CYS A 70 14.08 -1.09 -0.13
C CYS A 70 14.17 -1.03 1.41
N ALA A 71 14.51 -2.13 2.09
CA ALA A 71 14.61 -2.18 3.56
C ALA A 71 15.55 -1.12 4.15
N HIS A 72 16.64 -0.79 3.45
CA HIS A 72 17.59 0.27 3.86
C HIS A 72 16.97 1.68 3.89
N LEU A 73 15.82 1.88 3.25
CA LEU A 73 15.08 3.15 3.24
C LEU A 73 13.96 3.19 4.28
N ALA A 74 13.69 2.09 4.99
CA ALA A 74 12.50 1.90 5.83
C ALA A 74 12.22 3.07 6.80
N HIS A 75 13.26 3.66 7.37
CA HIS A 75 13.16 4.72 8.38
C HIS A 75 13.21 6.15 7.81
N ARG A 76 13.48 6.31 6.51
CA ARG A 76 13.49 7.63 5.87
C ARG A 76 12.07 8.14 5.69
N VAL A 77 11.90 9.45 5.80
CA VAL A 77 10.66 10.13 5.45
C VAL A 77 10.56 10.23 3.93
N SER A 78 9.37 10.01 3.37
CA SER A 78 9.16 9.95 1.92
C SER A 78 9.65 11.20 1.17
N THR A 79 9.62 12.38 1.80
CA THR A 79 10.12 13.65 1.23
C THR A 79 11.63 13.74 1.09
N THR A 80 12.39 12.86 1.74
CA THR A 80 13.86 12.83 1.69
C THR A 80 14.43 11.89 0.63
N LEU A 81 13.53 11.18 -0.08
CA LEU A 81 13.89 10.21 -1.11
C LEU A 81 14.05 10.89 -2.47
N SER A 82 14.96 10.36 -3.29
CA SER A 82 15.02 10.68 -4.71
C SER A 82 13.78 10.16 -5.44
N GLY A 83 13.44 10.73 -6.60
CA GLY A 83 12.27 10.28 -7.37
C GLY A 83 12.30 8.80 -7.75
N GLY A 84 13.48 8.26 -8.07
CA GLY A 84 13.65 6.83 -8.35
C GLY A 84 13.51 5.93 -7.11
N GLU A 85 13.80 6.45 -5.92
CA GLU A 85 13.51 5.76 -4.65
C GLU A 85 12.02 5.84 -4.29
N GLN A 86 11.35 6.94 -4.60
CA GLN A 86 9.90 7.09 -4.37
C GLN A 86 9.04 6.21 -5.28
N GLN A 87 9.57 5.80 -6.44
CA GLN A 87 8.86 4.95 -7.39
C GLN A 87 9.00 3.44 -7.14
N LYS A 88 10.00 3.02 -6.35
CA LYS A 88 10.21 1.62 -5.97
C LYS A 88 9.35 1.22 -4.79
#